data_AF-K9ASH0-F1
#
_entry.id   AF-K9ASH0-F1
#
_cell.length_a   1.000
_cell.length_b   1.000
_cell.length_c   1.000
_cell.angle_alpha   90.00
_cell.angle_beta   90.00
_cell.angle_gamma   90.00
#
_symmetry.space_group_name_H-M   'P 1'
#
loop_
_entity.id
_entity.type
_entity.pdbx_description
1 polymer ?
#
loop_
_entity_poly.entity_id
_entity_poly.type
_entity_poly.pdbx_seq_one_letter_code
_entity_poly.pdbx_strand_id
1 'polypeptide(L)'
;MITIFEQGRELNFNEAEVNYMESNQVTEDEIRQRMNAGWFRDDIVTIPGYRLTNRFFNEAEERARSRRVARALKKERFKQEHPWLFDGTPQYVEPGKWYHYLLKNDIYPKVVQVSDWSNWKPLNEVTI
;
A
#
# COMPACT_ATOMS: atom_id res chain seq x y z
N MET A 1 15.82 -36.51 -16.89
CA MET A 1 16.19 -35.40 -15.97
C MET A 1 16.92 -34.37 -16.79
N ILE A 2 16.46 -33.12 -16.77
CA ILE A 2 17.07 -31.99 -17.51
C ILE A 2 17.42 -30.92 -16.50
N THR A 3 18.60 -30.32 -16.65
CA THR A 3 19.06 -29.21 -15.81
C THR A 3 19.32 -27.99 -16.69
N ILE A 4 18.68 -26.88 -16.36
CA ILE A 4 18.85 -25.60 -17.06
C ILE A 4 19.51 -24.61 -16.10
N PHE A 5 20.61 -24.02 -16.55
CA PHE A 5 21.38 -23.01 -15.81
C PHE A 5 21.23 -21.64 -16.48
N GLU A 6 20.74 -20.64 -15.74
CA GLU A 6 20.62 -19.28 -16.24
C GLU A 6 20.75 -18.27 -15.06
N GLN A 7 21.56 -17.22 -15.23
CA GLN A 7 21.80 -16.14 -14.23
C GLN A 7 22.09 -16.62 -12.80
N GLY A 8 22.87 -17.69 -12.64
CA GLY A 8 23.23 -18.23 -11.32
C GLY A 8 22.11 -18.98 -10.60
N ARG A 9 20.99 -19.27 -11.30
CA ARG A 9 19.95 -20.17 -10.83
C ARG A 9 20.03 -21.48 -11.61
N GLU A 10 19.98 -22.58 -10.87
CA GLU A 10 19.91 -23.94 -11.42
C GLU A 10 18.50 -24.47 -11.22
N LEU A 11 17.83 -24.84 -12.31
CA LEU A 11 16.54 -25.52 -12.26
C LEU A 11 16.71 -26.96 -12.71
N ASN A 12 16.39 -27.87 -11.79
CA ASN A 12 16.37 -29.30 -12.03
C ASN A 12 14.94 -29.76 -12.31
N PHE A 13 14.73 -30.39 -13.47
CA PHE A 13 13.44 -30.92 -13.90
C PHE A 13 13.42 -32.44 -13.80
N ASN A 14 12.39 -32.95 -13.11
CA ASN A 14 12.13 -34.38 -13.01
C ASN A 14 11.56 -34.93 -14.32
N GLU A 15 11.45 -36.25 -14.45
CA GLU A 15 10.96 -36.89 -15.68
C GLU A 15 9.50 -36.53 -16.01
N ALA A 16 8.65 -36.35 -15.00
CA ALA A 16 7.26 -35.95 -15.20
C ALA A 16 7.13 -34.51 -15.74
N GLU A 17 7.96 -33.59 -15.26
CA GLU A 17 8.04 -32.19 -15.72
C GLU A 17 8.58 -32.12 -17.14
N VAL A 18 9.56 -32.95 -17.49
CA VAL A 18 10.07 -33.06 -18.86
C VAL A 18 8.98 -33.58 -19.81
N ASN A 19 8.26 -34.64 -19.44
CA ASN A 19 7.14 -35.15 -20.23
C ASN A 19 6.01 -34.10 -20.37
N TYR A 20 5.78 -33.30 -19.32
CA TYR A 20 4.85 -32.19 -19.35
C TYR A 20 5.31 -31.08 -20.31
N MET A 21 6.59 -30.76 -20.32
CA MET A 21 7.19 -29.77 -21.23
C MET A 21 7.08 -30.23 -22.69
N GLU A 22 7.39 -31.50 -22.98
CA GLU A 22 7.28 -32.07 -24.32
C GLU A 22 5.83 -32.10 -24.82
N SER A 23 4.89 -32.57 -23.99
CA SER A 23 3.47 -32.62 -24.35
C SER A 23 2.84 -31.25 -24.59
N ASN A 24 3.32 -30.21 -23.88
CA ASN A 24 2.86 -28.83 -24.01
C ASN A 24 3.72 -27.97 -24.95
N GLN A 25 4.70 -28.56 -25.64
CA GLN A 25 5.61 -27.88 -26.57
C GLN A 25 6.36 -26.68 -25.94
N VAL A 26 6.65 -26.77 -24.64
CA VAL A 26 7.43 -25.75 -23.93
C VAL A 26 8.89 -25.91 -24.30
N THR A 27 9.46 -24.89 -24.92
CA THR A 27 10.87 -24.91 -25.36
C THR A 27 11.82 -24.46 -24.25
N GLU A 28 13.07 -24.92 -24.30
CA GLU A 28 14.11 -24.51 -23.35
C GLU A 28 14.32 -22.99 -23.36
N ASP A 29 14.24 -22.36 -24.53
CA ASP A 29 14.36 -20.91 -24.69
C ASP A 29 13.24 -20.15 -23.98
N GLU A 30 12.00 -20.65 -24.00
CA GLU A 30 10.90 -20.07 -23.23
C GLU A 30 11.15 -20.18 -21.72
N ILE A 31 11.77 -21.27 -21.27
CA ILE A 31 12.14 -21.45 -19.86
C ILE A 31 13.20 -20.44 -19.46
N ARG A 32 14.24 -20.25 -20.28
CA ARG A 32 15.28 -19.22 -20.05
C ARG A 32 14.69 -17.81 -20.03
N GLN A 33 13.76 -17.50 -20.94
CA GLN A 33 13.05 -16.21 -20.93
C GLN A 33 12.24 -16.01 -19.65
N ARG A 34 11.55 -17.03 -19.15
CA ARG A 34 10.78 -16.98 -17.89
C ARG A 34 11.69 -16.82 -16.67
N MET A 35 12.84 -17.52 -16.64
CA MET A 35 13.86 -17.35 -15.59
C MET A 35 14.38 -15.91 -15.55
N ASN A 36 14.69 -15.33 -16.72
CA ASN A 36 15.15 -13.94 -16.85
C ASN A 36 14.06 -12.92 -16.46
N ALA A 37 12.79 -13.25 -16.68
CA ALA A 37 11.65 -12.43 -16.23
C ALA A 37 11.36 -12.56 -14.72
N GLY A 38 12.10 -13.41 -13.99
CA GLY A 38 11.97 -13.58 -12.54
C GLY A 38 10.83 -14.48 -12.09
N TRP A 39 10.35 -15.38 -12.97
CA TRP A 39 9.25 -16.30 -12.65
C TRP A 39 9.66 -17.35 -11.61
N PHE A 40 8.69 -17.81 -10.83
CA PHE A 40 8.88 -18.89 -9.86
C PHE A 40 8.96 -20.25 -10.58
N ARG A 41 9.75 -21.17 -10.02
CA ARG A 41 9.99 -22.52 -10.58
C ARG A 41 8.70 -23.25 -10.96
N ASP A 42 7.72 -23.23 -10.07
CA ASP A 42 6.46 -23.96 -10.25
C ASP A 42 5.62 -23.39 -11.41
N ASP A 43 5.75 -22.08 -11.69
CA ASP A 43 5.03 -21.41 -12.77
C ASP A 43 5.72 -21.58 -14.13
N ILE A 44 7.03 -21.83 -14.14
CA ILE A 44 7.85 -21.97 -15.36
C ILE A 44 7.40 -23.18 -16.19
N VAL A 45 7.06 -24.30 -15.55
CA VAL A 45 6.64 -25.53 -16.22
C VAL A 45 5.13 -25.54 -16.47
N THR A 46 4.35 -25.12 -15.48
CA THR A 46 2.89 -25.35 -15.41
C THR A 46 2.08 -24.53 -16.41
N ILE A 47 2.61 -23.44 -16.96
CA ILE A 47 1.85 -22.53 -17.83
C ILE A 47 2.25 -22.71 -19.30
N PRO A 48 1.44 -23.38 -20.14
CA PRO A 48 1.74 -23.55 -21.56
C PRO A 48 1.66 -22.21 -22.28
N GLY A 49 2.75 -21.81 -22.95
CA GLY A 49 2.80 -20.64 -23.82
C GLY A 49 2.91 -19.27 -23.11
N TYR A 50 3.96 -18.53 -23.47
CA TYR A 50 4.19 -17.14 -23.03
C TYR A 50 3.13 -16.14 -23.53
N ARG A 51 2.31 -16.51 -24.53
CA ARG A 51 1.36 -15.60 -25.20
C ARG A 51 0.08 -15.31 -24.41
N LEU A 52 -0.36 -16.22 -23.54
CA LEU A 52 -1.60 -16.02 -22.75
C LEU A 52 -1.33 -15.21 -21.48
N THR A 53 -0.15 -15.35 -20.90
CA THR A 53 0.22 -14.78 -19.60
C THR A 53 0.40 -13.26 -19.67
N ASN A 54 1.11 -12.75 -20.69
CA ASN A 54 1.27 -11.31 -20.88
C ASN A 54 -0.07 -10.57 -20.98
N ARG A 55 -1.10 -11.18 -21.57
CA ARG A 55 -2.42 -10.53 -21.65
C ARG A 55 -3.04 -10.31 -20.26
N PHE A 56 -3.02 -11.34 -19.40
CA PHE A 56 -3.60 -11.24 -18.06
C PHE A 56 -2.77 -10.35 -17.13
N PHE A 57 -1.43 -10.42 -17.21
CA PHE A 57 -0.55 -9.56 -16.44
C PHE A 57 -0.68 -8.09 -16.89
N ASN A 58 -0.63 -7.82 -18.19
CA ASN A 58 -0.79 -6.46 -18.73
C ASN A 58 -2.18 -5.90 -18.42
N GLU A 59 -3.25 -6.70 -18.53
CA GLU A 59 -4.61 -6.27 -18.22
C GLU A 59 -4.78 -5.96 -16.71
N ALA A 60 -4.21 -6.79 -15.84
CA ALA A 60 -4.23 -6.52 -14.40
C ALA A 60 -3.47 -5.23 -14.06
N GLU A 61 -2.32 -5.01 -14.70
CA GLU A 61 -1.52 -3.80 -14.52
C GLU A 61 -2.23 -2.54 -15.07
N GLU A 62 -2.84 -2.63 -16.25
CA GLU A 62 -3.65 -1.56 -16.85
C GLU A 62 -4.85 -1.19 -15.99
N ARG A 63 -5.55 -2.20 -15.43
CA ARG A 63 -6.64 -1.95 -14.47
C ARG A 63 -6.13 -1.28 -13.20
N ALA A 64 -4.97 -1.68 -12.68
CA ALA A 64 -4.37 -1.06 -11.50
C ALA A 64 -3.96 0.40 -11.78
N ARG A 65 -3.33 0.67 -12.93
CA ARG A 65 -2.99 2.02 -13.40
C ARG A 65 -4.25 2.88 -13.56
N SER A 66 -5.27 2.37 -14.23
CA SER A 66 -6.55 3.06 -14.43
C SER A 66 -7.24 3.41 -13.11
N ARG A 67 -7.24 2.49 -12.13
CA ARG A 67 -7.76 2.75 -10.77
C ARG A 67 -6.97 3.84 -10.05
N ARG A 68 -5.64 3.86 -10.18
CA ARG A 68 -4.79 4.92 -9.60
C ARG A 68 -5.13 6.29 -10.20
N VAL A 69 -5.22 6.38 -11.52
CA VAL A 69 -5.58 7.60 -12.24
C VAL A 69 -6.99 8.06 -11.84
N ALA A 70 -7.97 7.16 -11.80
CA ALA A 70 -9.33 7.49 -11.39
C ALA A 70 -9.40 8.00 -9.94
N ARG A 71 -8.64 7.39 -9.01
CA ARG A 71 -8.54 7.87 -7.62
C ARG A 71 -7.90 9.25 -7.53
N ALA A 72 -6.83 9.49 -8.29
CA ALA A 72 -6.18 10.79 -8.33
C ALA A 72 -7.14 11.85 -8.87
N LEU A 73 -7.83 11.58 -9.98
CA LEU A 73 -8.82 12.50 -10.56
C LEU A 73 -9.97 12.79 -9.58
N LYS A 74 -10.49 11.76 -8.89
CA LYS A 74 -11.52 11.94 -7.87
C LYS A 74 -11.03 12.82 -6.72
N LYS A 75 -9.78 12.65 -6.28
CA LYS A 75 -9.16 13.47 -5.24
C LYS A 75 -9.02 14.92 -5.69
N GLU A 76 -8.59 15.16 -6.93
CA GLU A 76 -8.47 16.52 -7.47
C GLU A 76 -9.84 17.20 -7.62
N ARG A 77 -10.87 16.48 -8.10
CA ARG A 77 -12.25 16.99 -8.12
C ARG A 77 -12.74 17.34 -6.73
N PHE A 78 -12.52 16.47 -5.74
CA PHE A 78 -12.92 16.72 -4.36
C PHE A 78 -12.22 17.96 -3.77
N LYS A 79 -10.95 18.19 -4.11
CA LYS A 79 -10.25 19.44 -3.72
C LYS A 79 -10.84 20.69 -4.37
N GLN A 80 -11.26 20.59 -5.63
CA GLN A 80 -11.90 21.70 -6.35
C GLN A 80 -13.29 22.02 -5.81
N GLU A 81 -14.06 20.99 -5.45
CA GLU A 81 -15.40 21.13 -4.86
C GLU A 81 -15.36 21.62 -3.41
N HIS A 82 -14.32 21.23 -2.66
CA HIS A 82 -14.16 21.56 -1.23
C HIS A 82 -12.80 22.19 -0.91
N PRO A 83 -12.46 23.37 -1.47
CA PRO A 83 -11.17 23.99 -1.28
C PRO A 83 -10.89 24.34 0.20
N TRP A 84 -11.93 24.68 0.97
CA TRP A 84 -11.85 25.00 2.41
C TRP A 84 -11.39 23.83 3.30
N LEU A 85 -11.32 22.61 2.77
CA LEU A 85 -10.73 21.48 3.48
C LEU A 85 -9.21 21.41 3.31
N PHE A 86 -8.65 22.11 2.32
CA PHE A 86 -7.25 21.98 1.88
C PHE A 86 -6.46 23.30 1.91
N ASP A 87 -7.13 24.43 2.08
CA ASP A 87 -6.56 25.78 2.17
C ASP A 87 -5.99 26.13 3.56
N GLY A 88 -6.12 25.23 4.53
CA GLY A 88 -5.68 25.44 5.91
C GLY A 88 -6.66 26.27 6.73
N THR A 89 -7.86 26.57 6.21
CA THR A 89 -8.93 27.20 6.97
C THR A 89 -9.28 26.30 8.16
N PRO A 90 -9.20 26.81 9.41
CA PRO A 90 -9.55 26.02 10.59
C PRO A 90 -10.98 25.50 10.47
N GLN A 91 -11.14 24.18 10.46
CA GLN A 91 -12.46 23.57 10.40
C GLN A 91 -13.08 23.61 11.79
N TYR A 92 -14.16 24.40 11.94
CA TYR A 92 -14.98 24.38 13.14
C TYR A 92 -16.02 23.27 13.01
N VAL A 93 -15.93 22.26 13.86
CA VAL A 93 -16.95 21.24 14.04
C VAL A 93 -17.50 21.39 15.44
N GLU A 94 -18.80 21.57 15.58
CA GLU A 94 -19.43 21.66 16.89
C GLU A 94 -19.23 20.34 17.64
N PRO A 95 -18.66 20.36 18.85
CA PRO A 95 -18.41 19.13 19.58
C PRO A 95 -19.71 18.43 19.97
N GLY A 96 -19.84 17.15 19.64
CA GLY A 96 -21.03 16.37 19.97
C GLY A 96 -21.13 16.05 21.47
N LYS A 97 -22.33 15.65 21.92
CA LYS A 97 -22.61 15.22 23.30
C LYS A 97 -21.59 14.21 23.85
N TRP A 98 -21.13 13.27 23.01
CA TRP A 98 -20.17 12.24 23.40
C TRP A 98 -18.75 12.78 23.61
N TYR A 99 -18.34 13.80 22.87
CA TYR A 99 -17.03 14.45 23.05
C TYR A 99 -16.93 15.04 24.47
N HIS A 100 -17.96 15.74 24.92
CA HIS A 100 -18.03 16.27 26.29
C HIS A 100 -18.03 15.16 27.35
N TYR A 101 -18.72 14.05 27.10
CA TYR A 101 -18.70 12.90 28.00
C TYR A 101 -17.30 12.28 28.13
N LEU A 102 -16.58 12.15 27.02
CA LEU A 102 -15.21 11.62 27.02
C LEU A 102 -14.25 12.55 27.76
N LEU A 103 -14.30 13.86 27.50
CA LEU A 103 -13.54 14.87 28.26
C LEU A 103 -13.88 14.86 29.75
N LYS A 104 -15.14 14.58 30.10
CA LYS A 104 -15.56 14.54 31.51
C LYS A 104 -14.97 13.33 32.24
N ASN A 105 -14.75 12.21 31.57
CA ASN A 105 -14.24 10.98 32.17
C ASN A 105 -12.79 10.67 31.76
N ASP A 106 -12.09 11.67 31.22
CA ASP A 106 -10.69 11.52 30.83
C ASP A 106 -9.80 11.22 32.04
N ILE A 107 -8.76 10.42 31.83
CA ILE A 107 -7.78 10.00 32.84
C ILE A 107 -6.83 11.13 33.23
N TYR A 108 -6.73 12.17 32.40
CA TYR A 108 -5.84 13.29 32.66
C TYR A 108 -6.38 14.18 33.79
N PRO A 109 -5.52 14.60 34.74
CA PRO A 109 -5.92 15.51 35.80
C PRO A 109 -6.34 16.84 35.17
N LYS A 110 -7.58 17.24 35.46
CA LYS A 110 -8.11 18.50 34.97
C LYS A 110 -7.54 19.62 35.82
N VAL A 111 -6.83 20.54 35.17
CA VAL A 111 -6.36 21.76 35.82
C VAL A 111 -7.60 22.56 36.22
N VAL A 112 -7.81 22.72 37.52
CA VAL A 112 -8.78 23.67 38.04
C VAL A 112 -8.27 25.05 37.63
N GLN A 113 -8.94 25.70 36.67
CA GLN A 113 -8.64 27.08 36.35
C GLN A 113 -8.97 27.91 37.59
N VAL A 114 -7.94 28.33 38.32
CA VAL A 114 -8.07 29.33 39.37
C VAL A 114 -8.34 30.64 38.66
N SER A 115 -9.61 31.05 38.60
CA SER A 115 -10.04 32.31 37.98
C SER A 115 -9.68 33.54 38.82
N ASP A 116 -9.10 33.36 40.01
CA ASP A 116 -8.56 34.43 40.84
C ASP A 116 -7.14 34.80 40.40
N TRP A 117 -7.07 35.60 39.33
CA TRP A 117 -5.86 36.30 38.91
C TRP A 117 -5.36 37.32 39.94
N SER A 118 -6.15 37.59 40.98
CA SER A 118 -5.82 38.46 42.12
C SER A 118 -4.63 37.98 42.95
N ASN A 119 -4.25 36.69 42.86
CA ASN A 119 -3.10 36.11 43.57
C ASN A 119 -1.90 35.77 42.67
N TRP A 120 -1.93 36.14 41.39
CA TRP A 120 -0.79 35.89 40.50
C TRP A 120 0.30 36.95 40.75
N LYS A 121 1.39 36.55 41.40
CA LYS A 121 2.62 37.34 41.46
C LYS A 121 3.60 36.85 40.39
N PRO A 122 4.16 37.74 39.55
CA PRO A 122 5.17 37.36 38.58
C PRO A 122 6.45 36.88 39.30
N LEU A 123 7.14 35.89 38.74
CA LEU A 123 8.25 35.13 39.37
C LEU A 123 9.44 35.99 39.86
N ASN A 124 9.52 37.24 39.41
CA ASN A 124 10.55 38.22 39.71
C ASN A 124 10.34 38.96 41.05
N GLU A 125 9.27 38.66 41.80
CA GLU A 125 8.99 39.28 43.12
C GLU A 125 9.04 38.29 44.29
N VAL A 126 9.43 37.03 44.06
CA VAL A 126 9.61 36.05 45.15
C VAL A 126 11.03 36.20 45.70
N THR A 127 11.20 37.07 46.69
CA THR A 127 12.44 37.13 47.48
C THR A 127 12.56 35.88 48.34
N ILE A 128 13.70 35.19 48.25
CA ILE A 128 14.07 34.01 49.05
C ILE A 128 14.27 34.40 50.51
#